data_AF-A0A497E605-F1
#
_entry.id   AF-A0A497E605-F1
#
_cell.length_a   1.000
_cell.length_b   1.000
_cell.length_c   1.000
_cell.angle_alpha   90.00
_cell.angle_beta   90.00
_cell.angle_gamma   90.00
#
_symmetry.space_group_name_H-M   'P 1'
#
loop_
_entity.id
_entity.type
_entity.pdbx_description
1 polymer ?
#
loop_
_entity_poly.entity_id
_entity_poly.type
_entity_poly.pdbx_seq_one_letter_code
_entity_poly.pdbx_strand_id
1 'polypeptide(L)'
;MPANLPPQYYEAEQRYRLAQTDQEKLTILREMLAIMPKHKGTEKLQAELKSRISKLKKEMQKKRTTGKRAYGFHIPKQGAGQVVLVGAPNAGKSQILQRLTNVPVEIAPYPFTTRKPAVGMMNFEDIKIQLVDTPPITVEFVEPYLPGIIRNADLILLVVNLGSDSVLEETEEVRQRLSQFKISLEVDEEQGEGWVYKKTLMVGNKIDVEGADERLEILGELYGEKFPISCISAKEKRGLNELKKKIYKALDIIRVYTKQPGKPPDRDDPIVLKKGSTVIDAAAAIHKEFASKLKYARIWDGDKLKGQRVERDGLLKEGDILEFHV
;
A
#
# COMPACT_ATOMS: atom_id res chain seq x y z
N MET A 1 -39.76 -32.79 -18.86
CA MET A 1 -38.81 -33.92 -18.82
C MET A 1 -37.66 -33.51 -17.91
N PRO A 2 -37.14 -34.38 -17.02
CA PRO A 2 -35.92 -34.07 -16.30
C PRO A 2 -34.81 -33.82 -17.32
N ALA A 3 -34.14 -32.68 -17.20
CA ALA A 3 -32.99 -32.38 -18.05
C ALA A 3 -31.88 -33.41 -17.73
N ASN A 4 -31.36 -34.10 -18.75
CA ASN A 4 -30.21 -34.96 -18.57
C ASN A 4 -28.97 -34.08 -18.36
N LEU A 5 -28.57 -33.91 -17.10
CA LEU A 5 -27.43 -33.07 -16.71
C LEU A 5 -26.16 -33.93 -16.59
N PRO A 6 -24.98 -33.39 -16.93
CA PRO A 6 -23.74 -34.13 -16.80
C PRO A 6 -23.41 -34.44 -15.33
N PRO A 7 -22.69 -35.53 -15.02
CA PRO A 7 -22.31 -35.91 -13.64
C PRO A 7 -21.64 -34.77 -12.85
N GLN A 8 -20.79 -34.00 -13.53
CA GLN A 8 -20.10 -32.83 -12.99
C GLN A 8 -21.06 -31.76 -12.45
N TYR A 9 -22.27 -31.65 -13.00
CA TYR A 9 -23.29 -30.73 -12.51
C TYR A 9 -23.78 -31.14 -11.12
N TYR A 10 -24.00 -32.43 -10.89
CA TYR A 10 -24.46 -32.94 -9.60
C TYR A 10 -23.39 -32.83 -8.52
N GLU A 11 -22.12 -33.02 -8.87
CA GLU A 11 -20.98 -32.75 -7.98
C GLU A 11 -20.89 -31.28 -7.58
N ALA A 12 -21.05 -30.36 -8.55
CA ALA A 12 -21.12 -28.94 -8.29
C ALA A 12 -22.33 -28.58 -7.41
N GLU A 13 -23.48 -29.23 -7.60
CA GLU A 13 -24.66 -29.03 -6.77
C GLU A 13 -24.42 -29.47 -5.32
N GLN A 14 -23.74 -30.59 -5.08
CA GLN A 14 -23.35 -31.01 -3.73
C GLN A 14 -22.39 -30.01 -3.08
N ARG A 15 -21.38 -29.55 -3.82
CA ARG A 15 -20.48 -28.49 -3.35
C ARG A 15 -21.25 -27.21 -2.99
N TYR A 16 -22.25 -26.83 -3.78
CA TYR A 16 -23.08 -25.65 -3.50
C TYR A 16 -23.85 -25.78 -2.17
N ARG A 17 -24.33 -27.00 -1.85
CA ARG A 17 -25.04 -27.27 -0.58
C ARG A 17 -24.12 -27.22 0.63
N LEU A 18 -22.86 -27.65 0.47
CA LEU A 18 -21.86 -27.65 1.53
C LEU A 18 -21.16 -26.30 1.70
N ALA A 19 -21.21 -25.43 0.70
CA ALA A 19 -20.56 -24.13 0.71
C ALA A 19 -21.03 -23.25 1.87
N GLN A 20 -20.08 -22.73 2.64
CA GLN A 20 -20.38 -21.94 3.83
C GLN A 20 -20.37 -20.44 3.57
N THR A 21 -19.70 -20.00 2.50
CA THR A 21 -19.56 -18.57 2.19
C THR A 21 -20.38 -18.15 0.97
N ASP A 22 -20.85 -16.90 0.97
CA ASP A 22 -21.59 -16.32 -0.16
C ASP A 22 -20.72 -16.25 -1.43
N GLN A 23 -19.38 -16.11 -1.30
CA GLN A 23 -18.43 -16.12 -2.41
C GLN A 23 -18.26 -17.51 -3.02
N GLU A 24 -18.09 -18.54 -2.19
CA GLU A 24 -17.97 -19.93 -2.64
C GLU A 24 -19.26 -20.37 -3.35
N LYS A 25 -20.43 -20.04 -2.78
CA LYS A 25 -21.74 -20.24 -3.41
C LYS A 25 -21.83 -19.57 -4.79
N LEU A 26 -21.32 -18.34 -4.93
CA LEU A 26 -21.33 -17.62 -6.20
C LEU A 26 -20.45 -18.28 -7.27
N THR A 27 -19.25 -18.71 -6.89
CA THR A 27 -18.32 -19.41 -7.79
C THR A 27 -18.93 -20.71 -8.28
N ILE A 28 -19.50 -21.51 -7.38
CA ILE A 28 -20.11 -22.79 -7.72
C ILE A 28 -21.35 -22.59 -8.60
N LEU A 29 -22.20 -21.58 -8.35
CA LEU A 29 -23.34 -21.27 -9.23
C LEU A 29 -22.90 -20.90 -10.67
N ARG A 30 -21.77 -20.20 -10.82
CA ARG A 30 -21.21 -19.88 -12.15
C ARG A 30 -20.67 -21.12 -12.85
N GLU A 31 -20.00 -21.99 -12.11
CA GLU A 31 -19.52 -23.28 -12.60
C GLU A 31 -20.69 -24.18 -13.05
N MET A 32 -21.75 -24.27 -12.25
CA MET A 32 -22.98 -24.98 -12.60
C MET A 32 -23.62 -24.42 -13.89
N LEU A 33 -23.61 -23.11 -14.08
CA LEU A 33 -24.12 -22.47 -15.30
C LEU A 33 -23.21 -22.73 -16.52
N ALA A 34 -21.91 -22.88 -16.31
CA ALA A 34 -20.93 -23.14 -17.37
C ALA A 34 -20.99 -24.59 -17.87
N ILE A 35 -21.14 -25.55 -16.95
CA ILE A 35 -21.23 -26.99 -17.24
C ILE A 35 -22.58 -27.36 -17.87
N MET A 36 -23.63 -26.57 -17.62
CA MET A 36 -24.98 -26.88 -18.08
C MET A 36 -25.13 -26.82 -19.60
N PRO A 37 -25.74 -27.85 -20.24
CA PRO A 37 -26.06 -27.83 -21.66
C PRO A 37 -26.93 -26.61 -22.05
N LYS A 38 -26.72 -26.08 -23.25
CA LYS A 38 -27.43 -24.89 -23.75
C LYS A 38 -28.48 -25.24 -24.81
N HIS A 39 -29.54 -25.91 -24.37
CA HIS A 39 -30.66 -26.28 -25.24
C HIS A 39 -32.02 -26.08 -24.56
N LYS A 40 -33.11 -26.22 -25.31
CA LYS A 40 -34.49 -25.96 -24.86
C LYS A 40 -34.89 -26.71 -23.56
N GLY A 41 -34.36 -27.92 -23.36
CA GLY A 41 -34.61 -28.73 -22.15
C GLY A 41 -34.04 -28.18 -20.83
N THR A 42 -33.10 -27.23 -20.87
CA THR A 42 -32.38 -26.68 -19.69
C THR A 42 -32.64 -25.19 -19.49
N GLU A 43 -33.43 -24.57 -20.37
CA GLU A 43 -33.63 -23.11 -20.42
C GLU A 43 -34.19 -22.54 -19.11
N LYS A 44 -35.17 -23.23 -18.51
CA LYS A 44 -35.75 -22.86 -17.21
C LYS A 44 -34.72 -22.89 -16.08
N LEU A 45 -33.84 -23.90 -16.09
CA LEU A 45 -32.82 -24.09 -15.06
C LEU A 45 -31.69 -23.05 -15.21
N GLN A 46 -31.33 -22.68 -16.44
CA GLN A 46 -30.39 -21.58 -16.69
C GLN A 46 -30.93 -20.23 -16.20
N ALA A 47 -32.20 -19.96 -16.45
CA ALA A 47 -32.86 -18.75 -15.96
C ALA A 47 -32.85 -18.69 -14.43
N GLU A 48 -33.09 -19.83 -13.79
CA GLU A 48 -33.04 -19.96 -12.34
C GLU A 48 -31.63 -19.72 -11.78
N LEU A 49 -30.59 -20.33 -12.36
CA LEU A 49 -29.20 -20.09 -11.94
C LEU A 49 -28.79 -18.63 -12.12
N LYS A 50 -29.11 -18.01 -13.26
CA LYS A 50 -28.82 -16.58 -13.52
C LYS A 50 -29.52 -15.69 -12.50
N SER A 51 -30.78 -16.00 -12.15
CA SER A 51 -31.54 -15.28 -11.13
C SER A 51 -30.89 -15.42 -9.74
N ARG A 52 -30.50 -16.64 -9.34
CA ARG A 52 -29.78 -16.90 -8.09
C ARG A 52 -28.45 -16.15 -8.03
N ILE A 53 -27.66 -16.16 -9.11
CA ILE A 53 -26.40 -15.40 -9.22
C ILE A 53 -26.65 -13.90 -9.04
N SER A 54 -27.65 -13.34 -9.73
CA SER A 54 -27.99 -11.92 -9.65
C SER A 54 -28.46 -11.52 -8.24
N LYS A 55 -29.31 -12.35 -7.63
CA LYS A 55 -29.81 -12.12 -6.26
C LYS A 55 -28.68 -12.19 -5.23
N LEU A 56 -27.84 -13.22 -5.29
CA LEU A 56 -26.70 -13.38 -4.38
C LEU A 56 -25.70 -12.23 -4.55
N LYS A 57 -25.43 -11.79 -5.79
CA LYS A 57 -24.59 -10.61 -6.06
C LYS A 57 -25.17 -9.33 -5.46
N LYS A 58 -26.49 -9.12 -5.57
CA LYS A 58 -27.19 -7.96 -4.97
C LYS A 58 -27.19 -8.02 -3.44
N GLU A 59 -27.38 -9.19 -2.84
CA GLU A 59 -27.36 -9.37 -1.39
C GLU A 59 -25.95 -9.14 -0.81
N MET A 60 -24.91 -9.61 -1.49
CA MET A 60 -23.52 -9.30 -1.16
C MET A 60 -23.21 -7.80 -1.25
N GLN A 61 -23.79 -7.09 -2.24
CA GLN A 61 -23.67 -5.63 -2.33
C GLN A 61 -24.49 -4.89 -1.25
N LYS A 62 -25.67 -5.40 -0.87
CA LYS A 62 -26.50 -4.81 0.19
C LYS A 62 -25.91 -5.01 1.59
N LYS A 63 -25.36 -6.19 1.90
CA LYS A 63 -24.61 -6.42 3.16
C LYS A 63 -23.40 -5.47 3.28
N ARG A 64 -22.81 -5.06 2.14
CA ARG A 64 -21.75 -4.04 2.09
C ARG A 64 -22.25 -2.61 2.38
N THR A 65 -23.51 -2.28 2.08
CA THR A 65 -24.06 -0.92 2.32
C THR A 65 -24.76 -0.75 3.66
N THR A 66 -25.33 -1.79 4.26
CA THR A 66 -25.83 -1.75 5.65
C THR A 66 -24.71 -1.88 6.69
N GLY A 67 -23.55 -2.41 6.30
CA GLY A 67 -22.28 -2.26 7.03
C GLY A 67 -21.68 -0.85 6.97
N LYS A 68 -22.50 0.21 6.78
CA LYS A 68 -22.07 1.63 6.76
C LYS A 68 -21.54 2.16 8.11
N ARG A 69 -21.43 1.32 9.13
CA ARG A 69 -20.50 1.51 10.27
C ARG A 69 -19.21 0.71 10.09
N ALA A 70 -18.74 0.55 8.87
CA ALA A 70 -17.36 0.17 8.59
C ALA A 70 -16.49 1.33 9.10
N TYR A 71 -16.05 1.22 10.36
CA TYR A 71 -14.82 1.87 10.80
C TYR A 71 -13.81 1.74 9.65
N GLY A 72 -13.31 2.89 9.18
CA GLY A 72 -12.42 2.96 8.03
C GLY A 72 -11.35 1.88 8.13
N PHE A 73 -11.33 0.95 7.16
CA PHE A 73 -10.33 -0.11 7.11
C PHE A 73 -8.95 0.55 6.99
N HIS A 74 -8.16 0.41 8.05
CA HIS A 74 -6.93 1.14 8.27
C HIS A 74 -5.90 0.20 8.89
N ILE A 75 -4.74 0.10 8.27
CA ILE A 75 -3.56 -0.50 8.90
C ILE A 75 -2.92 0.60 9.75
N PRO A 76 -2.81 0.44 11.09
CA PRO A 76 -2.14 1.40 11.95
C PRO A 76 -0.74 1.68 11.43
N LYS A 77 -0.42 2.97 11.26
CA LYS A 77 0.91 3.39 10.86
C LYS A 77 1.89 3.00 11.97
N GLN A 78 3.01 2.44 11.58
CA GLN A 78 4.08 2.07 12.49
C GLN A 78 5.42 2.58 11.95
N GLY A 79 6.35 2.85 12.86
CA GLY A 79 7.67 3.37 12.53
C GLY A 79 7.62 4.77 11.89
N ALA A 80 8.62 5.04 11.06
CA ALA A 80 8.89 6.34 10.44
C ALA A 80 7.89 6.76 9.35
N GLY A 81 7.08 5.82 8.85
CA GLY A 81 6.10 6.08 7.80
C GLY A 81 5.55 4.80 7.19
N GLN A 82 4.38 4.90 6.56
CA GLN A 82 3.71 3.79 5.89
C GLN A 82 3.82 3.94 4.36
N VAL A 83 4.41 2.94 3.72
CA VAL A 83 4.63 2.90 2.27
C VAL A 83 3.81 1.75 1.69
N VAL A 84 2.98 2.03 0.69
CA VAL A 84 2.09 1.02 0.09
C VAL A 84 2.57 0.67 -1.31
N LEU A 85 2.76 -0.62 -1.58
CA LEU A 85 3.13 -1.12 -2.91
C LEU A 85 1.88 -1.35 -3.74
N VAL A 86 1.80 -0.72 -4.91
CA VAL A 86 0.68 -0.80 -5.85
C VAL A 86 1.21 -1.13 -7.25
N GLY A 87 0.46 -1.90 -8.03
CA GLY A 87 0.86 -2.28 -9.39
C GLY A 87 0.09 -3.49 -9.90
N ALA A 88 0.29 -3.79 -11.18
CA ALA A 88 -0.35 -4.90 -11.88
C ALA A 88 0.00 -6.28 -11.27
N PRO A 89 -0.75 -7.35 -11.60
CA PRO A 89 -0.34 -8.72 -11.30
C PRO A 89 1.10 -9.01 -11.74
N ASN A 90 1.81 -9.83 -10.97
CA ASN A 90 3.16 -10.29 -11.32
C ASN A 90 4.24 -9.20 -11.47
N ALA A 91 3.96 -7.95 -11.11
CA ALA A 91 4.95 -6.86 -11.06
C ALA A 91 6.06 -7.09 -10.01
N GLY A 92 5.86 -8.04 -9.09
CA GLY A 92 6.85 -8.44 -8.08
C GLY A 92 6.72 -7.74 -6.73
N LYS A 93 5.57 -7.11 -6.43
CA LYS A 93 5.31 -6.40 -5.16
C LYS A 93 5.66 -7.23 -3.91
N SER A 94 5.15 -8.45 -3.80
CA SER A 94 5.42 -9.35 -2.66
C SER A 94 6.90 -9.72 -2.55
N GLN A 95 7.59 -9.91 -3.69
CA GLN A 95 9.02 -10.19 -3.70
C GLN A 95 9.80 -8.96 -3.22
N ILE A 96 9.46 -7.76 -3.69
CA ILE A 96 10.09 -6.51 -3.23
C ILE A 96 9.92 -6.36 -1.71
N LEU A 97 8.71 -6.56 -1.20
CA LEU A 97 8.43 -6.50 0.23
C LEU A 97 9.37 -7.44 1.01
N GLN A 98 9.37 -8.73 0.66
CA GLN A 98 10.22 -9.74 1.30
C GLN A 98 11.71 -9.38 1.27
N ARG A 99 12.19 -8.81 0.15
CA ARG A 99 13.60 -8.43 -0.02
C ARG A 99 13.99 -7.18 0.76
N LEU A 100 13.06 -6.24 0.97
CA LEU A 100 13.35 -5.02 1.69
C LEU A 100 13.26 -5.19 3.21
N THR A 101 12.41 -6.09 3.69
CA THR A 101 12.14 -6.29 5.12
C THR A 101 13.06 -7.33 5.78
N ASN A 102 13.73 -8.21 5.01
CA ASN A 102 14.69 -9.23 5.50
C ASN A 102 14.16 -10.12 6.65
N VAL A 103 12.84 -10.16 6.88
CA VAL A 103 12.16 -10.88 7.96
C VAL A 103 10.85 -11.47 7.39
N PRO A 104 10.35 -12.62 7.91
CA PRO A 104 9.06 -13.15 7.51
C PRO A 104 7.99 -12.07 7.60
N VAL A 105 7.23 -11.93 6.53
CA VAL A 105 6.18 -10.92 6.42
C VAL A 105 5.01 -11.34 7.29
N GLU A 106 4.54 -10.44 8.15
CA GLU A 106 3.34 -10.68 8.94
C GLU A 106 2.11 -10.54 8.04
N ILE A 107 1.37 -11.63 7.92
CA ILE A 107 0.10 -11.62 7.19
C ILE A 107 -0.97 -11.17 8.18
N ALA A 108 -1.42 -9.92 8.07
CA ALA A 108 -2.44 -9.42 8.97
C ALA A 108 -3.79 -10.14 8.72
N PRO A 109 -4.49 -10.62 9.77
CA PRO A 109 -5.73 -11.38 9.61
C PRO A 109 -6.92 -10.44 9.30
N TYR A 110 -7.60 -10.67 8.16
CA TYR A 110 -8.78 -9.89 7.77
C TYR A 110 -9.98 -10.78 7.43
N PRO A 111 -11.16 -10.53 8.03
CA PRO A 111 -12.38 -11.26 7.71
C PRO A 111 -12.83 -11.04 6.26
N PHE A 112 -13.31 -12.10 5.60
CA PHE A 112 -13.99 -12.05 4.29
C PHE A 112 -13.13 -11.62 3.09
N THR A 113 -11.80 -11.80 3.17
CA THR A 113 -10.86 -11.53 2.07
C THR A 113 -10.13 -12.82 1.71
N THR A 114 -9.96 -13.11 0.41
CA THR A 114 -9.20 -14.29 -0.05
C THR A 114 -7.72 -13.98 -0.21
N ARG A 115 -7.35 -12.69 -0.30
CA ARG A 115 -5.96 -12.21 -0.31
C ARG A 115 -5.79 -11.19 0.80
N LYS A 116 -4.86 -11.46 1.72
CA LYS A 116 -4.53 -10.59 2.86
C LYS A 116 -3.37 -9.67 2.47
N PRO A 117 -3.41 -8.36 2.77
CA PRO A 117 -2.26 -7.50 2.63
C PRO A 117 -1.16 -7.96 3.59
N ALA A 118 0.07 -7.92 3.12
CA ALA A 118 1.22 -8.42 3.83
C ALA A 118 2.03 -7.21 4.32
N VAL A 119 2.34 -7.17 5.61
CA VAL A 119 2.99 -6.01 6.25
C VAL A 119 4.38 -6.42 6.70
N GLY A 120 5.37 -5.57 6.43
CA GLY A 120 6.72 -5.80 6.93
C GLY A 120 7.48 -4.51 7.19
N MET A 121 8.46 -4.58 8.11
CA MET A 121 9.25 -3.44 8.52
C MET A 121 10.58 -3.42 7.76
N MET A 122 10.79 -2.38 6.97
CA MET A 122 12.06 -2.13 6.28
C MET A 122 12.98 -1.34 7.21
N ASN A 123 14.11 -1.93 7.60
CA ASN A 123 15.16 -1.21 8.29
C ASN A 123 15.87 -0.26 7.31
N PHE A 124 16.04 0.98 7.72
CA PHE A 124 16.85 2.00 7.06
C PHE A 124 17.63 2.78 8.11
N GLU A 125 18.94 2.58 8.14
CA GLU A 125 19.82 3.12 9.19
C GLU A 125 19.27 2.73 10.59
N ASP A 126 18.93 3.71 11.42
CA ASP A 126 18.42 3.61 12.79
C ASP A 126 16.88 3.65 12.89
N ILE A 127 16.16 3.72 11.76
CA ILE A 127 14.70 3.74 11.73
C ILE A 127 14.09 2.53 11.01
N LYS A 128 12.80 2.31 11.29
CA LYS A 128 11.99 1.31 10.58
C LYS A 128 10.87 1.99 9.82
N ILE A 129 10.69 1.60 8.55
CA ILE A 129 9.62 2.09 7.67
C ILE A 129 8.67 0.93 7.41
N GLN A 130 7.37 1.13 7.62
CA GLN A 130 6.35 0.12 7.38
C GLN A 130 6.07 0.01 5.89
N LEU A 131 6.27 -1.16 5.31
CA LEU A 131 5.87 -1.49 3.95
C LEU A 131 4.61 -2.35 3.97
N VAL A 132 3.66 -2.03 3.09
CA VAL A 132 2.41 -2.76 2.92
C VAL A 132 2.32 -3.25 1.49
N ASP A 133 2.42 -4.56 1.30
CA ASP A 133 2.12 -5.21 0.04
C ASP A 133 0.61 -5.38 -0.11
N THR A 134 0.10 -4.93 -1.25
CA THR A 134 -1.32 -4.99 -1.55
C THR A 134 -1.60 -6.08 -2.59
N PRO A 135 -2.78 -6.72 -2.51
CA PRO A 135 -3.21 -7.58 -3.60
C PRO A 135 -3.14 -6.85 -4.94
N PRO A 136 -2.87 -7.57 -6.04
CA PRO A 136 -2.82 -6.96 -7.36
C PRO A 136 -4.11 -6.19 -7.69
N ILE A 137 -3.94 -5.00 -8.27
CA ILE A 137 -5.05 -4.25 -8.86
C ILE A 137 -5.27 -4.83 -10.26
N THR A 138 -6.47 -5.35 -10.53
CA THR A 138 -6.83 -5.96 -11.83
C THR A 138 -8.14 -5.40 -12.39
N VAL A 139 -8.36 -5.68 -13.68
CA VAL A 139 -9.60 -5.33 -14.40
C VAL A 139 -10.85 -5.84 -13.69
N GLU A 140 -10.78 -7.05 -13.14
CA GLU A 140 -11.93 -7.80 -12.69
C GLU A 140 -12.30 -7.51 -11.23
N PHE A 141 -11.30 -7.16 -10.41
CA PHE A 141 -11.50 -7.07 -8.97
C PHE A 141 -10.47 -6.16 -8.28
N VAL A 142 -10.98 -5.16 -7.57
CA VAL A 142 -10.23 -4.41 -6.56
C VAL A 142 -10.84 -4.70 -5.20
N GLU A 143 -9.98 -5.08 -4.26
CA GLU A 143 -10.41 -5.35 -2.89
C GLU A 143 -11.01 -4.08 -2.25
N PRO A 144 -12.23 -4.13 -1.67
CA PRO A 144 -12.92 -2.93 -1.18
C PRO A 144 -12.20 -2.14 -0.08
N TYR A 145 -11.28 -2.79 0.65
CA TYR A 145 -10.49 -2.17 1.71
C TYR A 145 -9.24 -1.44 1.17
N LEU A 146 -8.82 -1.75 -0.06
CA LEU A 146 -7.58 -1.25 -0.65
C LEU A 146 -7.54 0.30 -0.74
N PRO A 147 -8.61 0.99 -1.18
CA PRO A 147 -8.60 2.46 -1.20
C PRO A 147 -8.38 3.09 0.17
N GLY A 148 -8.87 2.48 1.25
CA GLY A 148 -8.65 2.96 2.63
C GLY A 148 -7.19 2.87 3.05
N ILE A 149 -6.53 1.76 2.73
CA ILE A 149 -5.08 1.58 2.96
C ILE A 149 -4.28 2.62 2.15
N ILE A 150 -4.58 2.77 0.86
CA ILE A 150 -3.85 3.68 -0.02
C ILE A 150 -4.03 5.15 0.40
N ARG A 151 -5.24 5.56 0.80
CA ARG A 151 -5.51 6.92 1.29
C ARG A 151 -4.70 7.23 2.55
N ASN A 152 -4.55 6.25 3.44
CA ASN A 152 -3.80 6.40 4.68
C ASN A 152 -2.28 6.38 4.50
N ALA A 153 -1.75 5.81 3.41
CA ALA A 153 -0.31 5.71 3.14
C ALA A 153 0.41 7.07 3.20
N ASP A 154 1.69 7.11 3.53
CA ASP A 154 2.53 8.31 3.39
C ASP A 154 3.18 8.40 2.00
N LEU A 155 3.40 7.25 1.37
CA LEU A 155 4.02 7.12 0.05
C LEU A 155 3.45 5.90 -0.69
N ILE A 156 3.26 6.01 -2.00
CA ILE A 156 2.96 4.88 -2.88
C ILE A 156 4.22 4.48 -3.65
N LEU A 157 4.49 3.18 -3.71
CA LEU A 157 5.41 2.60 -4.69
C LEU A 157 4.61 2.03 -5.84
N LEU A 158 4.62 2.72 -6.99
CA LEU A 158 4.01 2.23 -8.22
C LEU A 158 4.99 1.25 -8.88
N VAL A 159 4.79 -0.04 -8.63
CA VAL A 159 5.65 -1.12 -9.11
C VAL A 159 5.24 -1.51 -10.53
N VAL A 160 6.20 -1.40 -11.45
CA VAL A 160 6.03 -1.61 -12.88
C VAL A 160 6.90 -2.80 -13.32
N ASN A 161 6.36 -3.68 -14.18
CA ASN A 161 7.03 -4.88 -14.66
C ASN A 161 7.80 -4.61 -15.96
N LEU A 162 9.13 -4.41 -15.90
CA LEU A 162 9.95 -4.17 -17.09
C LEU A 162 10.16 -5.41 -17.98
N GLY A 163 9.68 -6.58 -17.54
CA GLY A 163 9.66 -7.79 -18.36
C GLY A 163 8.35 -8.02 -19.11
N SER A 164 7.40 -7.07 -19.08
CA SER A 164 6.14 -7.14 -19.83
C SER A 164 6.18 -6.24 -21.06
N ASP A 165 5.78 -6.75 -22.22
CA ASP A 165 5.61 -5.92 -23.42
C ASP A 165 4.45 -4.92 -23.29
N SER A 166 3.46 -5.23 -22.44
CA SER A 166 2.31 -4.36 -22.13
C SER A 166 2.56 -3.44 -20.93
N VAL A 167 3.83 -3.12 -20.62
CA VAL A 167 4.20 -2.34 -19.42
C VAL A 167 3.46 -1.01 -19.30
N LEU A 168 3.22 -0.32 -20.41
CA LEU A 168 2.50 0.96 -20.45
C LEU A 168 1.01 0.78 -20.17
N GLU A 169 0.39 -0.21 -20.82
CA GLU A 169 -1.03 -0.53 -20.64
C GLU A 169 -1.32 -0.95 -19.20
N GLU A 170 -0.49 -1.83 -18.63
CA GLU A 170 -0.56 -2.27 -17.24
C GLU A 170 -0.44 -1.09 -16.25
N THR A 171 0.47 -0.16 -16.54
CA THR A 171 0.70 1.02 -15.69
C THR A 171 -0.51 1.96 -15.73
N GLU A 172 -1.05 2.22 -16.92
CA GLU A 172 -2.22 3.10 -17.07
C GLU A 172 -3.48 2.46 -16.48
N GLU A 173 -3.65 1.15 -16.61
CA GLU A 173 -4.78 0.45 -15.99
C GLU A 173 -4.79 0.63 -14.46
N VAL A 174 -3.63 0.47 -13.82
CA VAL A 174 -3.49 0.68 -12.37
C VAL A 174 -3.87 2.12 -11.99
N ARG A 175 -3.42 3.11 -12.75
CA ARG A 175 -3.75 4.53 -12.52
C ARG A 175 -5.24 4.80 -12.68
N GLN A 176 -5.84 4.33 -13.76
CA GLN A 176 -7.27 4.48 -14.02
C GLN A 176 -8.12 3.82 -12.93
N ARG A 177 -7.65 2.70 -12.37
CA ARG A 177 -8.33 2.03 -11.25
C ARG A 177 -8.28 2.86 -9.98
N LEU A 178 -7.14 3.47 -9.65
CA LEU A 178 -7.04 4.36 -8.49
C LEU A 178 -7.90 5.62 -8.67
N SER A 179 -7.99 6.14 -9.89
CA SER A 179 -8.80 7.32 -10.21
C SER A 179 -10.30 7.06 -10.01
N GLN A 180 -10.80 5.84 -10.29
CA GLN A 180 -12.17 5.43 -9.95
C GLN A 180 -12.48 5.52 -8.44
N PHE A 181 -11.46 5.38 -7.60
CA PHE A 181 -11.56 5.58 -6.16
C PHE A 181 -11.21 7.00 -5.71
N LYS A 182 -11.11 7.97 -6.63
CA LYS A 182 -10.67 9.35 -6.38
C LYS A 182 -9.30 9.43 -5.69
N ILE A 183 -8.37 8.57 -6.10
CA ILE A 183 -6.98 8.59 -5.65
C ILE A 183 -6.12 8.95 -6.86
N SER A 184 -5.38 10.05 -6.77
CA SER A 184 -4.43 10.45 -7.80
C SER A 184 -3.00 10.16 -7.35
N LEU A 185 -2.20 9.65 -8.29
CA LEU A 185 -0.77 9.48 -8.11
C LEU A 185 0.01 10.75 -8.47
N GLU A 186 -0.61 11.66 -9.21
CA GLU A 186 -0.03 12.91 -9.73
C GLU A 186 -0.71 14.11 -9.09
N VAL A 187 0.07 15.15 -8.84
CA VAL A 187 -0.49 16.43 -8.41
C VAL A 187 -1.22 17.01 -9.61
N ASP A 188 -2.53 17.09 -9.49
CA ASP A 188 -3.39 17.68 -10.50
C ASP A 188 -4.35 18.62 -9.76
N GLU A 189 -4.16 19.92 -9.97
CA GLU A 189 -4.89 20.98 -9.26
C GLU A 189 -6.37 21.06 -9.69
N GLU A 190 -6.74 20.43 -10.81
CA GLU A 190 -8.10 20.50 -11.38
C GLU A 190 -9.06 19.46 -10.81
N GLN A 191 -8.59 18.57 -9.93
CA GLN A 191 -9.42 17.49 -9.40
C GLN A 191 -10.37 17.99 -8.31
N GLY A 192 -11.67 17.90 -8.57
CA GLY A 192 -12.75 18.39 -7.70
C GLY A 192 -12.86 17.70 -6.33
N GLU A 193 -14.00 17.86 -5.67
CA GLU A 193 -14.15 17.48 -4.25
C GLU A 193 -14.03 15.96 -3.99
N GLY A 194 -13.23 15.60 -2.98
CA GLY A 194 -13.03 14.23 -2.49
C GLY A 194 -11.88 13.44 -3.12
N TRP A 195 -11.12 14.06 -4.02
CA TRP A 195 -9.86 13.51 -4.52
C TRP A 195 -8.76 13.59 -3.46
N VAL A 196 -7.92 12.56 -3.41
CA VAL A 196 -6.74 12.53 -2.56
C VAL A 196 -5.53 12.25 -3.41
N TYR A 197 -4.60 13.20 -3.40
CA TYR A 197 -3.28 13.03 -3.98
C TYR A 197 -2.37 12.25 -3.04
N LYS A 198 -1.65 11.27 -3.59
CA LYS A 198 -0.64 10.50 -2.87
C LYS A 198 0.71 10.68 -3.55
N LYS A 199 1.71 11.08 -2.75
CA LYS A 199 3.11 11.10 -3.19
C LYS A 199 3.50 9.71 -3.68
N THR A 200 4.15 9.65 -4.84
CA THR A 200 4.39 8.39 -5.55
C THR A 200 5.85 8.31 -6.01
N LEU A 201 6.46 7.13 -5.86
CA LEU A 201 7.75 6.74 -6.41
C LEU A 201 7.50 5.56 -7.36
N MET A 202 7.87 5.70 -8.63
CA MET A 202 7.75 4.60 -9.60
C MET A 202 8.93 3.65 -9.45
N VAL A 203 8.66 2.35 -9.43
CA VAL A 203 9.66 1.29 -9.27
C VAL A 203 9.61 0.35 -10.48
N GLY A 204 10.54 0.53 -11.41
CA GLY A 204 10.76 -0.40 -12.52
C GLY A 204 11.46 -1.67 -12.02
N ASN A 205 10.72 -2.77 -11.92
CA ASN A 205 11.25 -4.05 -11.45
C ASN A 205 11.55 -4.99 -12.63
N LYS A 206 12.44 -5.96 -12.38
CA LYS A 206 12.93 -6.96 -13.35
C LYS A 206 13.85 -6.40 -14.42
N ILE A 207 14.77 -5.51 -14.03
CA ILE A 207 15.86 -5.04 -14.92
C ILE A 207 16.78 -6.17 -15.42
N ASP A 208 16.65 -7.38 -14.88
CA ASP A 208 17.38 -8.58 -15.31
C ASP A 208 16.80 -9.27 -16.56
N VAL A 209 15.67 -8.80 -17.10
CA VAL A 209 15.00 -9.39 -18.25
C VAL A 209 15.40 -8.67 -19.54
N GLU A 210 15.44 -9.40 -20.65
CA GLU A 210 15.71 -8.86 -21.98
C GLU A 210 14.71 -7.76 -22.39
N GLY A 211 15.21 -6.70 -23.01
CA GLY A 211 14.43 -5.52 -23.38
C GLY A 211 14.03 -4.61 -22.21
N ALA A 212 14.45 -4.90 -20.97
CA ALA A 212 14.10 -4.06 -19.82
C ALA A 212 14.66 -2.63 -19.92
N ASP A 213 15.84 -2.46 -20.53
CA ASP A 213 16.48 -1.16 -20.71
C ASP A 213 15.68 -0.27 -21.68
N GLU A 214 15.26 -0.81 -22.84
CA GLU A 214 14.40 -0.09 -23.80
C GLU A 214 13.06 0.32 -23.17
N ARG A 215 12.42 -0.60 -22.44
CA ARG A 215 11.16 -0.30 -21.73
C ARG A 215 11.36 0.73 -20.62
N LEU A 216 12.53 0.75 -19.98
CA LEU A 216 12.86 1.75 -18.97
C LEU A 216 13.06 3.12 -19.59
N GLU A 217 13.72 3.22 -20.75
CA GLU A 217 13.87 4.48 -21.49
C GLU A 217 12.49 5.07 -21.83
N ILE A 218 11.59 4.26 -22.39
CA ILE A 218 10.22 4.68 -22.72
C ILE A 218 9.47 5.16 -21.46
N LEU A 219 9.58 4.44 -20.34
CA LEU A 219 8.96 4.88 -19.08
C LEU A 219 9.58 6.19 -18.55
N GLY A 220 10.88 6.37 -18.73
CA GLY A 220 11.60 7.58 -18.40
C GLY A 220 11.06 8.79 -19.15
N GLU A 221 10.86 8.65 -20.47
CA GLU A 221 10.30 9.71 -21.32
C GLU A 221 8.85 10.06 -20.94
N LEU A 222 8.01 9.06 -20.67
CA LEU A 222 6.57 9.27 -20.44
C LEU A 222 6.22 9.68 -19.01
N TYR A 223 7.01 9.21 -18.03
CA TYR A 223 6.67 9.32 -16.61
C TYR A 223 7.78 9.94 -15.76
N GLY A 224 8.99 10.17 -16.28
CA GLY A 224 10.13 10.68 -15.50
C GLY A 224 9.93 12.09 -14.95
N GLU A 225 9.14 12.93 -15.62
CA GLU A 225 8.73 14.24 -15.11
C GLU A 225 7.62 14.17 -14.06
N LYS A 226 6.83 13.08 -14.09
CA LYS A 226 5.64 12.91 -13.23
C LYS A 226 5.99 12.22 -11.92
N PHE A 227 6.90 11.25 -11.97
CA PHE A 227 7.35 10.50 -10.80
C PHE A 227 8.87 10.39 -10.79
N PRO A 228 9.51 10.47 -9.62
CA PRO A 228 10.83 9.89 -9.47
C PRO A 228 10.78 8.40 -9.83
N ILE A 229 11.78 7.91 -10.56
CA ILE A 229 11.89 6.51 -10.97
C ILE A 229 13.07 5.85 -10.25
N SER A 230 12.86 4.62 -9.76
CA SER A 230 13.90 3.73 -9.25
C SER A 230 13.82 2.39 -9.97
N CYS A 231 14.97 1.81 -10.30
CA CYS A 231 15.03 0.56 -11.05
C CYS A 231 15.69 -0.52 -10.21
N ILE A 232 15.12 -1.72 -10.21
CA ILE A 232 15.59 -2.83 -9.39
C ILE A 232 15.45 -4.17 -10.11
N SER A 233 16.21 -5.15 -9.62
CA SER A 233 15.84 -6.55 -9.76
C SER A 233 15.60 -7.11 -8.37
N ALA A 234 14.33 -7.34 -8.01
CA ALA A 234 14.00 -7.99 -6.75
C ALA A 234 14.46 -9.46 -6.72
N LYS A 235 14.58 -10.10 -7.88
CA LYS A 235 15.10 -11.47 -8.04
C LYS A 235 16.60 -11.51 -7.74
N GLU A 236 17.39 -10.69 -8.43
CA GLU A 236 18.85 -10.63 -8.33
C GLU A 236 19.35 -9.70 -7.20
N LYS A 237 18.42 -9.12 -6.42
CA LYS A 237 18.69 -8.17 -5.32
C LYS A 237 19.48 -6.92 -5.75
N ARG A 238 19.38 -6.52 -7.02
CA ARG A 238 20.05 -5.32 -7.57
C ARG A 238 19.20 -4.07 -7.33
N GLY A 239 19.85 -2.95 -7.01
CA GLY A 239 19.20 -1.64 -6.83
C GLY A 239 18.40 -1.45 -5.53
N LEU A 240 18.30 -2.48 -4.68
CA LEU A 240 17.47 -2.43 -3.46
C LEU A 240 17.92 -1.36 -2.47
N ASN A 241 19.23 -1.20 -2.24
CA ASN A 241 19.75 -0.18 -1.32
C ASN A 241 19.45 1.24 -1.80
N GLU A 242 19.52 1.48 -3.12
CA GLU A 242 19.17 2.77 -3.70
C GLU A 242 17.66 3.03 -3.59
N LEU A 243 16.84 1.99 -3.80
CA LEU A 243 15.41 2.08 -3.55
C LEU A 243 15.11 2.47 -2.10
N LYS A 244 15.78 1.89 -1.10
CA LYS A 244 15.60 2.28 0.31
C LYS A 244 15.89 3.77 0.55
N LYS A 245 16.99 4.28 -0.02
CA LYS A 245 17.36 5.70 0.08
C LYS A 245 16.31 6.61 -0.59
N LYS A 246 15.83 6.23 -1.78
CA LYS A 246 14.78 6.96 -2.49
C LYS A 246 13.45 6.96 -1.73
N ILE A 247 13.08 5.84 -1.10
CA ILE A 247 11.90 5.75 -0.22
C ILE A 247 12.04 6.73 0.95
N TYR A 248 13.18 6.71 1.65
CA TYR A 248 13.44 7.62 2.77
C TYR A 248 13.31 9.08 2.35
N LYS A 249 14.00 9.48 1.27
CA LYS A 249 13.93 10.84 0.71
C LYS A 249 12.50 11.21 0.28
N ALA A 250 11.76 10.27 -0.30
CA ALA A 250 10.38 10.50 -0.74
C ALA A 250 9.40 10.66 0.44
N LEU A 251 9.65 10.08 1.61
CA LEU A 251 8.80 10.27 2.79
C LEU A 251 8.85 11.70 3.36
N ASP A 252 9.88 12.48 2.99
CA ASP A 252 10.10 13.86 3.42
C ASP A 252 10.03 14.04 4.94
N ILE A 253 10.76 13.16 5.60
CA ILE A 253 10.90 13.09 7.06
C ILE A 253 12.31 13.51 7.47
N ILE A 254 12.44 13.88 8.73
CA ILE A 254 13.71 14.12 9.41
C ILE A 254 13.80 13.27 10.68
N ARG A 255 15.02 12.90 11.04
CA ARG A 255 15.38 12.27 12.31
C ARG A 255 16.00 13.30 13.23
N VAL A 256 15.49 13.39 14.44
CA VAL A 256 16.08 14.19 15.50
C VAL A 256 16.34 13.35 16.73
N TYR A 257 17.51 13.53 17.32
CA TYR A 257 18.01 12.73 18.42
C TYR A 257 17.78 13.47 19.73
N THR A 258 17.68 12.73 20.83
CA THR A 258 17.50 13.34 22.15
C THR A 258 18.72 13.11 23.03
N LYS A 259 18.95 14.03 23.96
CA LYS A 259 19.96 13.86 25.01
C LYS A 259 19.47 14.37 26.34
N GLN A 260 19.91 13.73 27.41
CA GLN A 260 19.71 14.23 28.76
C GLN A 260 20.85 15.20 29.15
N PRO A 261 20.60 16.17 30.04
CA PRO A 261 21.65 17.04 30.57
C PRO A 261 22.82 16.22 31.15
N GLY A 262 24.03 16.51 30.67
CA GLY A 262 25.26 15.83 31.11
C GLY A 262 25.49 14.43 30.54
N LYS A 263 24.61 13.92 29.66
CA LYS A 263 24.77 12.61 29.01
C LYS A 263 25.03 12.74 27.50
N PRO A 264 25.66 11.73 26.87
CA PRO A 264 25.73 11.66 25.42
C PRO A 264 24.33 11.55 24.79
N PRO A 265 24.18 11.93 23.51
CA PRO A 265 22.93 11.74 22.78
C PRO A 265 22.59 10.27 22.58
N ASP A 266 21.31 9.96 22.67
CA ASP A 266 20.76 8.69 22.22
C ASP A 266 20.64 8.71 20.70
N ARG A 267 21.30 7.76 20.03
CA ARG A 267 21.34 7.62 18.57
C ARG A 267 20.65 6.36 18.07
N ASP A 268 20.09 5.55 18.97
CA ASP A 268 19.48 4.28 18.61
C ASP A 268 17.95 4.41 18.42
N ASP A 269 17.34 5.43 19.02
CA ASP A 269 15.90 5.72 18.92
C ASP A 269 15.63 7.18 18.57
N PRO A 270 15.82 7.59 17.30
CA PRO A 270 15.51 8.95 16.87
C PRO A 270 14.01 9.22 16.87
N ILE A 271 13.64 10.46 17.17
CA ILE A 271 12.29 10.96 16.92
C ILE A 271 12.18 11.29 15.43
N VAL A 272 11.23 10.66 14.75
CA VAL A 272 10.96 10.89 13.32
C VAL A 272 9.83 11.90 13.15
N LEU A 273 10.11 12.96 12.41
CA LEU A 273 9.17 14.07 12.17
C LEU A 273 9.06 14.36 10.67
N LYS A 274 8.04 15.13 10.27
CA LYS A 274 7.97 15.66 8.91
C LYS A 274 8.99 16.78 8.75
N LYS A 275 9.54 16.92 7.54
CA LYS A 275 10.41 18.05 7.25
C LYS A 275 9.66 19.38 7.46
N GLY A 276 10.31 20.34 8.12
CA GLY A 276 9.69 21.60 8.54
C GLY A 276 9.04 21.55 9.92
N SER A 277 9.10 20.42 10.63
CA SER A 277 8.69 20.34 12.04
C SER A 277 9.58 21.18 12.96
N THR A 278 9.01 21.53 14.10
CA THR A 278 9.59 22.42 15.10
C THR A 278 9.98 21.68 16.39
N VAL A 279 10.69 22.36 17.29
CA VAL A 279 11.06 21.82 18.61
C VAL A 279 9.83 21.34 19.40
N ILE A 280 8.72 22.08 19.35
CA ILE A 280 7.49 21.69 20.05
C ILE A 280 6.86 20.42 19.45
N ASP A 281 6.96 20.23 18.12
CA ASP A 281 6.48 19.01 17.46
C ASP A 281 7.29 17.80 17.93
N ALA A 282 8.61 17.95 18.07
CA ALA A 282 9.48 16.91 18.63
C ALA A 282 9.09 16.57 20.08
N ALA A 283 8.84 17.57 20.93
CA ALA A 283 8.40 17.34 22.29
C ALA A 283 7.02 16.64 22.35
N ALA A 284 6.11 16.99 21.44
CA ALA A 284 4.78 16.40 21.36
C ALA A 284 4.80 14.94 20.88
N ALA A 285 5.77 14.59 20.02
CA ALA A 285 6.01 13.22 19.57
C ALA A 285 6.48 12.31 20.72
N ILE A 286 7.19 12.84 21.71
CA ILE A 286 7.53 12.12 22.95
C ILE A 286 6.28 11.97 23.82
N HIS A 287 5.69 13.09 24.24
CA HIS A 287 4.49 13.10 25.08
C HIS A 287 3.80 14.46 25.07
N LYS A 288 2.45 14.48 25.00
CA LYS A 288 1.66 15.74 24.93
C LYS A 288 1.90 16.68 26.12
N GLU A 289 2.00 16.15 27.34
CA GLU A 289 2.28 16.97 28.53
C GLU A 289 3.71 17.50 28.58
N PHE A 290 4.64 16.83 27.89
CA PHE A 290 6.02 17.28 27.81
C PHE A 290 6.13 18.54 26.94
N ALA A 291 5.41 18.55 25.81
CA ALA A 291 5.29 19.72 24.95
C ALA A 291 4.64 20.92 25.64
N SER A 292 3.65 20.71 26.53
CA SER A 292 2.97 21.81 27.22
C SER A 292 3.83 22.50 28.28
N LYS A 293 4.73 21.75 28.93
CA LYS A 293 5.65 22.26 29.96
C LYS A 293 6.98 22.78 29.39
N LEU A 294 7.24 22.56 28.11
CA LEU A 294 8.51 22.94 27.48
C LEU A 294 8.75 24.45 27.57
N LYS A 295 9.84 24.85 28.24
CA LYS A 295 10.28 26.25 28.31
C LYS A 295 11.15 26.62 27.11
N TYR A 296 12.19 25.82 26.86
CA TYR A 296 13.10 25.96 25.73
C TYR A 296 13.81 24.64 25.45
N ALA A 297 14.52 24.53 24.34
CA ALA A 297 15.45 23.43 24.10
C ALA A 297 16.86 23.96 23.84
N ARG A 298 17.85 23.07 23.98
CA ARG A 298 19.16 23.28 23.38
C ARG A 298 19.29 22.36 22.19
N ILE A 299 19.87 22.89 21.12
CA ILE A 299 20.06 22.19 19.86
C ILE A 299 21.54 22.11 19.51
N TRP A 300 21.96 20.95 19.01
CA TRP A 300 23.27 20.72 18.41
C TRP A 300 23.05 20.28 16.96
N ASP A 301 23.46 21.13 16.02
CA ASP A 301 23.49 20.85 14.58
C ASP A 301 24.89 20.27 14.27
N GLY A 302 24.97 18.95 14.07
CA GLY A 302 26.22 18.22 13.84
C GLY A 302 27.21 18.25 15.03
N ASP A 303 28.47 18.59 14.76
CA ASP A 303 29.59 18.54 15.71
C ASP A 303 29.81 19.82 16.55
N LYS A 304 28.83 20.74 16.58
CA LYS A 304 28.96 21.99 17.35
C LYS A 304 29.12 21.68 18.84
N LEU A 305 30.25 22.05 19.44
CA LEU A 305 30.59 21.70 20.83
C LEU A 305 29.71 22.38 21.90
N LYS A 306 29.04 23.50 21.57
CA LYS A 306 28.16 24.22 22.50
C LYS A 306 26.75 24.30 21.94
N GLY A 307 25.81 23.60 22.59
CA GLY A 307 24.40 23.61 22.23
C GLY A 307 23.81 25.02 22.31
N GLN A 308 23.07 25.40 21.28
CA GLN A 308 22.45 26.71 21.19
C GLN A 308 21.05 26.64 21.79
N ARG A 309 20.66 27.64 22.59
CA ARG A 309 19.28 27.75 23.04
C ARG A 309 18.40 28.06 21.84
N VAL A 310 17.32 27.29 21.70
CA VAL A 310 16.30 27.47 20.68
C VAL A 310 14.93 27.54 21.34
N GLU A 311 14.09 28.43 20.83
CA GLU A 311 12.71 28.57 21.27
C GLU A 311 11.82 27.46 20.68
N ARG A 312 10.58 27.36 21.16
CA ARG A 312 9.70 26.21 20.89
C ARG A 312 9.32 26.07 19.40
N ASP A 313 9.31 27.17 18.67
CA ASP A 313 8.98 27.30 17.25
C ASP A 313 10.20 27.16 16.32
N GLY A 314 11.39 26.94 16.89
CA GLY A 314 12.60 26.73 16.09
C GLY A 314 12.46 25.52 15.17
N LEU A 315 12.82 25.70 13.89
CA LEU A 315 12.80 24.64 12.89
C LEU A 315 13.90 23.63 13.13
N LEU A 316 13.56 22.35 12.96
CA LEU A 316 14.47 21.23 13.08
C LEU A 316 14.98 20.79 11.72
N LYS A 317 16.19 20.25 11.72
CA LYS A 317 16.85 19.64 10.58
C LYS A 317 17.16 18.18 10.85
N GLU A 318 17.47 17.48 9.76
CA GLU A 318 17.98 16.12 9.81
C GLU A 318 19.23 16.04 10.69
N GLY A 319 19.18 15.18 11.69
CA GLY A 319 20.30 14.87 12.56
C GLY A 319 20.50 15.80 13.74
N ASP A 320 19.62 16.80 13.93
CA ASP A 320 19.70 17.68 15.10
C ASP A 320 19.55 16.87 16.40
N ILE A 321 20.33 17.25 17.41
CA ILE A 321 20.24 16.69 18.75
C ILE A 321 19.56 17.70 19.67
N LEU A 322 18.54 17.25 20.42
CA LEU A 322 17.72 18.05 21.31
C LEU A 322 17.91 17.68 22.77
N GLU A 323 18.16 18.69 23.59
CA GLU A 323 18.07 18.62 25.05
C GLU A 323 16.91 19.53 25.48
N PHE A 324 15.81 18.92 25.91
CA PHE A 324 14.60 19.65 26.32
C PHE A 324 14.71 20.16 27.75
N HIS A 325 14.27 21.39 27.98
CA HIS A 325 14.20 22.01 29.31
C HIS A 325 12.75 22.41 29.61
N VAL A 326 12.13 21.69 30.55
CA VAL A 326 10.75 21.88 31.06
C VAL A 326 10.71 22.71 32.35
#